data_AF-A0A814QAL2-F1
#
_entry.id   AF-A0A814QAL2-F1
#
_cell.length_a   1.000
_cell.length_b   1.000
_cell.length_c   1.000
_cell.angle_alpha   90.00
_cell.angle_beta   90.00
_cell.angle_gamma   90.00
#
_symmetry.space_group_name_H-M   'P 1'
#
loop_
_entity.id
_entity.type
_entity.pdbx_description
1 polymer ?
#
loop_
_entity_poly.entity_id
_entity_poly.type
_entity_poly.pdbx_seq_one_letter_code
_entity_poly.pdbx_strand_id
1 'polypeptide(L)'
;MASSTQHCAINDCKRPCRALCLCCDQYLCRDHLNEHDTLINAQIPLLMDQINSLSDQFNHDDGSEFAFLKDLEQWRENAHRAVDQFYEKNLQQCQQIIEIKRNKQKKEFDQMKLNFNELVQQQDATKQQIDSMKQSIQFFEQSIKELPYFHLNINPLAIDDNLIILPTENHQNTSFTFPNKRSSHTEDRSTRWEVEQQSRGITDSMKINILNTMSVLIDTHGPSSIGNLIKDMQNWLNESFGKHWIVQIIDQRQKHSSQTIYPIESLQVKETRLRWTIGIFKHKG
;
A
#
# COMPACT_ATOMS: atom_id res chain seq x y z
N MET A 1 75.28 44.86 -4.80
CA MET A 1 74.12 43.98 -4.66
C MET A 1 74.12 43.46 -3.23
N ALA A 2 73.25 43.99 -2.38
CA ALA A 2 73.18 43.59 -0.98
C ALA A 2 72.39 42.27 -0.91
N SER A 3 73.09 41.16 -0.68
CA SER A 3 72.44 39.90 -0.31
C SER A 3 71.81 40.09 1.05
N SER A 4 70.51 40.39 1.08
CA SER A 4 69.71 40.29 2.30
C SER A 4 69.78 38.84 2.77
N THR A 5 70.60 38.60 3.79
CA THR A 5 70.72 37.28 4.42
C THR A 5 69.38 36.98 5.08
N GLN A 6 68.50 36.25 4.39
CA GLN A 6 67.27 35.75 5.00
C GLN A 6 67.62 34.91 6.23
N HIS A 7 67.04 35.27 7.37
CA HIS A 7 67.22 34.54 8.63
C HIS A 7 66.15 33.45 8.75
N CYS A 8 66.43 32.45 9.58
CA CYS A 8 65.45 31.42 9.88
C CYS A 8 64.16 32.03 10.46
N ALA A 9 62.99 31.55 10.02
CA ALA A 9 61.69 32.02 10.45
C ALA A 9 61.33 31.68 11.91
N ILE A 10 62.10 30.81 12.56
CA ILE A 10 61.93 30.47 13.98
C ILE A 10 62.50 31.61 14.84
N ASN A 11 61.66 32.14 15.73
CA ASN A 11 62.04 33.19 16.67
C ASN A 11 63.30 32.78 17.47
N ASP A 12 64.17 33.75 17.72
CA ASP A 12 65.48 33.58 18.40
C ASP A 12 66.56 32.79 17.62
N CYS A 13 66.27 32.31 16.41
CA CYS A 13 67.26 31.67 15.56
C CYS A 13 68.11 32.68 14.76
N LYS A 14 69.37 32.86 15.15
CA LYS A 14 70.31 33.76 14.45
C LYS A 14 70.99 33.14 13.21
N ARG A 15 70.64 31.90 12.85
CA ARG A 15 71.28 31.18 11.74
C ARG A 15 70.69 31.61 10.41
N PRO A 16 71.50 31.69 9.33
CA PRO A 16 70.98 31.99 8.00
C PRO A 16 70.05 30.88 7.54
N CYS A 17 68.97 31.26 6.86
CA CYS A 17 68.10 30.33 6.17
C CYS A 17 68.90 29.54 5.12
N ARG A 18 68.57 28.26 4.96
CA ARG A 18 69.17 27.40 3.94
C ARG A 18 68.18 26.82 2.94
N ALA A 19 66.89 26.74 3.30
CA ALA A 19 65.85 26.24 2.41
C ALA A 19 64.46 26.77 2.80
N LEU A 20 63.56 26.84 1.82
CA LEU A 20 62.13 27.06 2.03
C LEU A 20 61.46 25.70 2.27
N CYS A 21 60.76 25.55 3.38
CA CYS A 21 59.91 24.39 3.62
C CYS A 21 58.63 24.51 2.79
N LEU A 22 58.39 23.61 1.86
CA LEU A 22 57.20 23.64 1.01
C LEU A 22 55.91 23.27 1.76
N CYS A 23 56.02 22.60 2.91
CA CYS A 23 54.87 22.20 3.71
C CYS A 23 54.21 23.40 4.43
N CYS A 24 55.01 24.39 4.83
CA CYS A 24 54.52 25.52 5.63
C CYS A 24 54.90 26.90 5.05
N ASP A 25 55.58 26.92 3.89
CA ASP A 25 56.07 28.14 3.21
C ASP A 25 56.98 29.01 4.10
N GLN A 26 57.79 28.37 4.95
CA GLN A 26 58.71 29.05 5.87
C GLN A 26 60.17 28.81 5.52
N TYR A 27 60.95 29.88 5.56
CA TYR A 27 62.41 29.86 5.37
C TYR A 27 63.10 29.36 6.63
N LEU A 28 63.68 28.15 6.59
CA LEU A 28 64.28 27.50 7.76
C LEU A 28 65.80 27.29 7.59
N CYS A 29 66.52 27.33 8.72
CA CYS A 29 67.89 26.83 8.74
C CYS A 29 67.89 25.30 8.71
N ARG A 30 69.05 24.68 8.41
CA ARG A 30 69.15 23.22 8.25
C ARG A 30 68.68 22.45 9.48
N ASP A 31 69.00 22.92 10.68
CA ASP A 31 68.67 22.23 11.93
C ASP A 31 67.17 22.27 12.18
N HIS A 32 66.53 23.44 12.06
CA HIS A 32 65.08 23.56 12.21
C HIS A 32 64.29 22.87 11.08
N LEU A 33 64.84 22.78 9.87
CA LEU A 33 64.24 21.97 8.80
C LEU A 33 64.27 20.48 9.14
N ASN A 34 65.41 19.98 9.64
CA ASN A 34 65.53 18.58 10.07
C ASN A 34 64.62 18.27 11.27
N GLU A 35 64.52 19.18 12.24
CA GLU A 35 63.59 19.06 13.37
C GLU A 35 62.14 19.05 12.90
N HIS A 36 61.79 19.94 11.98
CA HIS A 36 60.46 20.00 11.37
C HIS A 36 60.12 18.69 10.62
N ASP A 37 61.04 18.17 9.81
CA ASP A 37 60.86 16.88 9.12
C ASP A 37 60.74 15.73 10.13
N THR A 38 61.51 15.76 11.22
CA THR A 38 61.40 14.76 12.30
C THR A 38 60.03 14.82 12.97
N LEU A 39 59.52 16.03 13.25
CA LEU A 39 58.20 16.23 13.85
C LEU A 39 57.06 15.80 12.93
N ILE A 40 57.17 16.03 11.63
CA ILE A 40 56.18 15.54 10.64
C ILE A 40 56.22 14.02 10.58
N ASN A 41 57.41 13.43 10.45
CA ASN A 41 57.54 11.97 10.36
C ASN A 41 57.10 11.26 11.65
N ALA A 42 57.24 11.90 12.81
CA ALA A 42 56.73 11.40 14.08
C ALA A 42 55.19 11.32 14.15
N GLN A 43 54.46 12.01 13.26
CA GLN A 43 53.00 11.91 13.19
C GLN A 43 52.52 10.66 12.43
N ILE A 44 53.34 10.10 11.54
CA ILE A 44 52.94 8.95 10.71
C ILE A 44 52.55 7.73 11.58
N PRO A 45 53.32 7.32 12.60
CA PRO A 45 52.91 6.25 13.50
C PRO A 45 51.60 6.54 14.22
N LEU A 46 51.39 7.78 14.68
CA LEU A 46 50.15 8.18 15.38
C LEU A 46 48.92 8.10 14.47
N LEU A 47 49.06 8.51 13.21
CA LEU A 47 47.99 8.40 12.22
C LEU A 47 47.71 6.93 11.87
N MET A 48 48.74 6.09 11.81
CA MET A 48 48.59 4.66 11.58
C MET A 48 47.87 3.99 12.75
N ASP A 49 48.19 4.35 13.98
CA ASP A 49 47.48 3.87 15.17
C ASP A 49 46.01 4.31 15.18
N GLN A 50 45.71 5.54 14.74
CA GLN A 50 44.34 6.00 14.57
C GLN A 50 43.58 5.20 13.51
N ILE A 51 44.20 4.95 12.35
CA ILE A 51 43.60 4.13 11.29
C ILE A 51 43.35 2.71 11.78
N ASN A 52 44.31 2.11 12.47
CA ASN A 52 44.18 0.76 13.02
C ASN A 52 43.07 0.71 14.07
N SER A 53 42.99 1.69 14.97
CA SER A 53 41.91 1.77 15.96
C SER A 53 40.53 1.93 15.32
N LEU A 54 40.41 2.76 14.28
CA LEU A 54 39.17 2.90 13.51
C LEU A 54 38.81 1.60 12.77
N SER A 55 39.81 0.93 12.19
CA SER A 55 39.62 -0.37 11.55
C SER A 55 39.18 -1.43 12.54
N ASP A 56 39.77 -1.47 13.73
CA ASP A 56 39.40 -2.42 14.78
C ASP A 56 37.99 -2.16 15.28
N GLN A 57 37.60 -0.89 15.45
CA GLN A 57 36.23 -0.50 15.79
C GLN A 57 35.23 -0.92 14.71
N PHE A 58 35.54 -0.64 13.44
CA PHE A 58 34.71 -1.03 12.31
C PHE A 58 34.58 -2.56 12.19
N ASN A 59 35.67 -3.30 12.46
CA ASN A 59 35.68 -4.76 12.41
C ASN A 59 35.02 -5.43 13.63
N HIS A 60 34.93 -4.74 14.77
CA HIS A 60 34.23 -5.21 15.97
C HIS A 60 32.72 -4.90 15.96
N ASP A 61 32.28 -3.97 15.12
CA ASP A 61 30.86 -3.70 14.90
C ASP A 61 30.30 -4.78 13.96
N ASP A 62 29.82 -5.88 14.52
CA ASP A 62 29.32 -7.05 13.78
C ASP A 62 27.97 -6.80 13.06
N GLY A 63 27.49 -5.55 13.07
CA GLY A 63 26.23 -5.14 12.46
C GLY A 63 24.99 -5.79 13.09
N SER A 64 25.15 -6.56 14.17
CA SER A 64 24.04 -7.25 14.84
C SER A 64 23.23 -6.31 15.75
N GLU A 65 23.75 -5.11 16.02
CA GLU A 65 23.15 -4.13 16.94
C GLU A 65 22.31 -3.03 16.28
N PHE A 66 22.06 -3.10 14.97
CA PHE A 66 21.23 -2.08 14.36
C PHE A 66 19.77 -2.19 14.85
N ALA A 67 19.32 -1.15 15.55
CA ALA A 67 17.95 -1.06 16.08
C ALA A 67 16.88 -1.31 15.00
N PHE A 68 17.15 -0.95 13.74
CA PHE A 68 16.21 -1.17 12.64
C PHE A 68 15.93 -2.66 12.36
N LEU A 69 16.85 -3.58 12.69
CA LEU A 69 16.61 -5.02 12.54
C LEU A 69 15.56 -5.51 13.55
N LYS A 70 15.58 -4.97 14.77
CA LYS A 70 14.53 -5.24 15.78
C LYS A 70 13.20 -4.64 15.35
N ASP A 71 13.21 -3.43 14.79
CA ASP A 71 12.01 -2.79 14.26
C ASP A 71 11.41 -3.58 13.08
N LEU A 72 12.27 -4.12 12.20
CA LEU A 72 11.86 -4.95 11.07
C LEU A 72 11.26 -6.28 11.53
N GLU A 73 11.88 -6.92 12.53
CA GLU A 73 11.38 -8.14 13.14
C GLU A 73 10.01 -7.89 13.81
N GLN A 74 9.89 -6.80 14.58
CA GLN A 74 8.62 -6.43 15.19
C GLN A 74 7.55 -6.07 14.14
N TRP A 75 7.93 -5.42 13.04
CA TRP A 75 7.04 -5.17 11.92
C TRP A 75 6.51 -6.48 11.32
N ARG A 76 7.40 -7.48 11.13
CA ARG A 76 7.02 -8.82 10.63
C ARG A 76 6.00 -9.50 11.55
N GLU A 77 6.27 -9.52 12.86
CA GLU A 77 5.35 -10.12 13.84
C GLU A 77 3.98 -9.42 13.84
N ASN A 78 3.97 -8.09 13.77
CA ASN A 78 2.74 -7.31 13.72
C ASN A 78 1.95 -7.58 12.43
N ALA A 79 2.63 -7.70 11.28
CA ALA A 79 2.00 -8.02 10.00
C ALA A 79 1.32 -9.39 10.03
N HIS A 80 2.01 -10.42 10.54
CA HIS A 80 1.41 -11.76 10.69
C HIS A 80 0.16 -11.72 11.58
N ARG A 81 0.24 -11.05 12.74
CA ARG A 81 -0.90 -10.91 13.65
C ARG A 81 -2.08 -10.21 13.00
N ALA A 82 -1.83 -9.17 12.20
CA ALA A 82 -2.88 -8.45 11.49
C ALA A 82 -3.58 -9.34 10.44
N VAL A 83 -2.80 -10.17 9.72
CA VAL A 83 -3.35 -11.15 8.76
C VAL A 83 -4.21 -12.19 9.48
N ASP A 84 -3.75 -12.72 10.61
CA ASP A 84 -4.51 -13.71 11.39
C ASP A 84 -5.84 -13.12 11.90
N GLN A 85 -5.80 -11.91 12.47
CA GLN A 85 -7.01 -11.21 12.94
C GLN A 85 -7.99 -10.94 11.80
N PHE A 86 -7.48 -10.57 10.62
CA PHE A 86 -8.31 -10.37 9.43
C PHE A 86 -8.96 -11.70 9.00
N TYR A 87 -8.21 -12.79 8.96
CA TYR A 87 -8.72 -14.11 8.64
C TYR A 87 -9.83 -14.54 9.61
N GLU A 88 -9.59 -14.48 10.91
CA GLU A 88 -10.55 -14.87 11.94
C GLU A 88 -11.86 -14.08 11.84
N LYS A 89 -11.76 -12.76 11.62
CA LYS A 89 -12.92 -11.89 11.44
C LYS A 89 -13.75 -12.32 10.22
N ASN A 90 -13.11 -12.56 9.08
CA ASN A 90 -13.82 -12.98 7.87
C ASN A 90 -14.42 -14.38 8.03
N LEU A 91 -13.74 -15.29 8.74
CA LEU A 91 -14.27 -16.62 9.05
C LEU A 91 -15.55 -16.52 9.87
N GLN A 92 -15.56 -15.67 10.91
CA GLN A 92 -16.76 -15.43 11.72
C GLN A 92 -17.91 -14.85 10.88
N GLN A 93 -17.62 -13.90 9.99
CA GLN A 93 -18.63 -13.35 9.08
C GLN A 93 -19.20 -14.42 8.14
N CYS A 94 -18.35 -15.30 7.59
CA CYS A 94 -18.81 -16.41 6.75
C CYS A 94 -19.71 -17.37 7.55
N GLN A 95 -19.34 -17.71 8.79
CA GLN A 95 -20.14 -18.55 9.67
C GLN A 95 -21.52 -17.94 9.94
N GLN A 96 -21.58 -16.62 10.20
CA GLN A 96 -22.84 -15.90 10.40
C GLN A 96 -23.73 -15.94 9.16
N ILE A 97 -23.18 -15.75 7.96
CA ILE A 97 -23.92 -15.83 6.69
C ILE A 97 -24.50 -17.24 6.50
N ILE A 98 -23.70 -18.27 6.76
CA ILE A 98 -24.13 -19.67 6.67
C ILE A 98 -25.27 -19.94 7.66
N GLU A 99 -25.16 -19.45 8.89
CA GLU A 99 -26.18 -19.62 9.93
C GLU A 99 -27.48 -18.90 9.58
N ILE A 100 -27.42 -17.67 9.07
CA ILE A 100 -28.60 -16.92 8.59
C ILE A 100 -29.30 -17.71 7.48
N LYS A 101 -28.55 -18.23 6.49
CA LYS A 101 -29.11 -19.01 5.38
C LYS A 101 -29.75 -20.30 5.88
N ARG A 102 -29.09 -21.02 6.79
CA ARG A 102 -29.62 -22.24 7.42
C ARG A 102 -30.91 -21.96 8.18
N ASN A 103 -30.95 -20.89 8.97
CA ASN A 103 -32.12 -20.51 9.76
C ASN A 103 -33.29 -20.10 8.87
N LYS A 104 -33.04 -19.40 7.76
CA LYS A 104 -34.06 -19.08 6.76
C LYS A 104 -34.69 -20.36 6.19
N GLN A 105 -33.87 -21.29 5.72
CA GLN A 105 -34.37 -22.56 5.15
C GLN A 105 -35.12 -23.40 6.18
N LYS A 106 -34.67 -23.41 7.44
CA LYS A 106 -35.39 -24.08 8.52
C LYS A 106 -36.80 -23.51 8.70
N LYS A 107 -36.95 -22.17 8.71
CA LYS A 107 -38.26 -21.53 8.80
C LYS A 107 -39.16 -21.86 7.61
N GLU A 108 -38.61 -21.88 6.40
CA GLU A 108 -39.35 -22.25 5.19
C GLU A 108 -39.85 -23.71 5.26
N PHE A 109 -39.01 -24.62 5.76
CA PHE A 109 -39.40 -26.01 5.99
C PHE A 109 -40.49 -26.16 7.05
N ASP A 110 -40.35 -25.47 8.18
CA ASP A 110 -41.32 -25.50 9.26
C ASP A 110 -42.69 -24.97 8.78
N GLN A 111 -42.69 -23.92 7.96
CA GLN A 111 -43.91 -23.40 7.32
C GLN A 111 -44.52 -24.41 6.34
N MET A 112 -43.71 -25.08 5.52
CA MET A 112 -44.18 -26.13 4.62
C MET A 112 -44.85 -27.27 5.39
N LYS A 113 -44.27 -27.66 6.52
CA LYS A 113 -44.81 -28.70 7.41
C LYS A 113 -46.16 -28.28 8.02
N LEU A 114 -46.31 -27.02 8.42
CA LEU A 114 -47.59 -26.48 8.90
C LEU A 114 -48.66 -26.56 7.81
N ASN A 115 -48.35 -26.05 6.61
CA ASN A 115 -49.27 -26.09 5.47
C ASN A 115 -49.68 -27.54 5.12
N PHE A 116 -48.73 -28.48 5.17
CA PHE A 116 -49.02 -29.88 4.95
C PHE A 116 -49.97 -30.46 6.01
N ASN A 117 -49.74 -30.15 7.28
CA ASN A 117 -50.61 -30.61 8.37
C ASN A 117 -52.03 -30.05 8.25
N GLU A 118 -52.19 -28.79 7.81
CA GLU A 118 -53.51 -28.20 7.54
C GLU A 118 -54.27 -28.97 6.45
N LEU A 119 -53.59 -29.33 5.35
CA LEU A 119 -54.20 -30.14 4.29
C LEU A 119 -54.62 -31.53 4.80
N VAL A 120 -53.82 -32.15 5.68
CA VAL A 120 -54.18 -33.44 6.31
C VAL A 120 -55.40 -33.29 7.21
N GLN A 121 -55.49 -32.20 7.99
CA GLN A 121 -56.62 -31.97 8.90
C GLN A 121 -57.93 -31.68 8.17
N GLN A 122 -57.88 -30.97 7.04
CA GLN A 122 -59.07 -30.64 6.25
C GLN A 122 -59.71 -31.86 5.57
N GLN A 123 -58.96 -32.95 5.38
CA GLN A 123 -59.40 -34.22 4.73
C GLN A 123 -59.99 -34.10 3.30
N ASP A 124 -60.07 -32.89 2.73
CA ASP A 124 -60.57 -32.59 1.37
C ASP A 124 -59.52 -31.83 0.54
N ALA A 125 -58.27 -32.28 0.54
CA ALA A 125 -57.21 -31.66 -0.25
C ALA A 125 -57.47 -31.81 -1.76
N THR A 126 -57.51 -30.68 -2.47
CA THR A 126 -57.63 -30.66 -3.93
C THR A 126 -56.34 -31.15 -4.59
N LYS A 127 -56.46 -31.71 -5.81
CA LYS A 127 -55.29 -32.10 -6.62
C LYS A 127 -54.30 -30.95 -6.80
N GLN A 128 -54.79 -29.73 -6.98
CA GLN A 128 -53.96 -28.53 -7.14
C GLN A 128 -53.13 -28.23 -5.88
N GLN A 129 -53.70 -28.39 -4.68
CA GLN A 129 -52.97 -28.23 -3.43
C GLN A 129 -51.88 -29.29 -3.27
N ILE A 130 -52.17 -30.54 -3.63
CA ILE A 130 -51.20 -31.64 -3.59
C ILE A 130 -50.05 -31.39 -4.57
N ASP A 131 -50.35 -30.98 -5.81
CA ASP A 131 -49.33 -30.73 -6.83
C ASP A 131 -48.45 -29.52 -6.45
N SER A 132 -49.04 -28.46 -5.88
CA SER A 132 -48.30 -27.31 -5.32
C SER A 132 -47.35 -27.71 -4.19
N MET A 133 -47.81 -28.60 -3.29
CA MET A 133 -46.97 -29.11 -2.20
C MET A 133 -45.79 -29.94 -2.74
N LYS A 134 -46.03 -30.80 -3.73
CA LYS A 134 -44.96 -31.57 -4.39
C LYS A 134 -43.89 -30.67 -5.02
N GLN A 135 -44.31 -29.62 -5.71
CA GLN A 135 -43.39 -28.63 -6.28
C GLN A 135 -42.59 -27.92 -5.19
N SER A 136 -43.24 -27.56 -4.08
CA SER A 136 -42.57 -26.91 -2.95
C SER A 136 -41.50 -27.81 -2.32
N ILE A 137 -41.80 -29.11 -2.14
CA ILE A 137 -40.84 -30.11 -1.66
C ILE A 137 -39.65 -30.22 -2.61
N GLN A 138 -39.89 -30.36 -3.92
CA GLN A 138 -38.82 -30.45 -4.92
C GLN A 138 -37.92 -29.22 -4.93
N PHE A 139 -38.50 -28.02 -4.87
CA PHE A 139 -37.75 -26.77 -4.79
C PHE A 139 -36.88 -26.70 -3.53
N PHE A 140 -37.42 -27.13 -2.39
CA PHE A 140 -36.70 -27.14 -1.12
C PHE A 140 -35.57 -28.18 -1.11
N GLU A 141 -35.80 -29.37 -1.65
CA GLU A 141 -34.76 -30.39 -1.84
C GLU A 141 -33.59 -29.86 -2.68
N GLN A 142 -33.89 -29.12 -3.76
CA GLN A 142 -32.85 -28.48 -4.57
C GLN A 142 -32.11 -27.39 -3.80
N SER A 143 -32.83 -26.55 -3.06
CA SER A 143 -32.26 -25.50 -2.23
C SER A 143 -31.33 -26.03 -1.12
N ILE A 144 -31.63 -27.20 -0.55
CA ILE A 144 -30.73 -27.89 0.39
C ILE A 144 -29.46 -28.37 -0.33
N LYS A 145 -29.60 -28.97 -1.51
CA LYS A 145 -28.46 -29.47 -2.30
C LYS A 145 -27.50 -28.36 -2.70
N GLU A 146 -27.98 -27.13 -2.82
CA GLU A 146 -27.17 -25.96 -3.18
C GLU A 146 -26.42 -25.32 -1.99
N LEU A 147 -26.74 -25.68 -0.74
CA LEU A 147 -26.05 -25.14 0.44
C LEU A 147 -24.53 -25.34 0.49
N PRO A 148 -23.97 -26.50 0.10
CA PRO A 148 -22.53 -26.74 0.19
C PRO A 148 -21.71 -25.90 -0.81
N TYR A 149 -22.36 -25.37 -1.86
CA TYR A 149 -21.68 -24.72 -2.99
C TYR A 149 -21.59 -23.20 -2.83
N PHE A 150 -21.39 -22.73 -1.60
CA PHE A 150 -21.18 -21.30 -1.36
C PHE A 150 -19.79 -20.90 -1.85
N HIS A 151 -19.72 -20.26 -3.02
CA HIS A 151 -18.47 -19.79 -3.58
C HIS A 151 -18.04 -18.49 -2.89
N LEU A 152 -16.93 -18.55 -2.15
CA LEU A 152 -16.23 -17.39 -1.66
C LEU A 152 -15.20 -16.97 -2.70
N ASN A 153 -15.32 -15.74 -3.20
CA ASN A 153 -14.28 -15.15 -4.03
C ASN A 153 -13.23 -14.52 -3.11
N ILE A 154 -12.08 -15.20 -2.97
CA ILE A 154 -10.98 -14.71 -2.14
C ILE A 154 -9.94 -14.08 -3.06
N ASN A 155 -9.80 -12.76 -2.96
CA ASN A 155 -8.77 -12.04 -3.67
C ASN A 155 -7.40 -12.29 -2.99
N PRO A 156 -6.32 -12.46 -3.77
CA PRO A 156 -4.97 -12.56 -3.22
C PRO A 156 -4.61 -11.33 -2.38
N LEU A 157 -3.82 -11.54 -1.33
CA LEU A 157 -3.23 -10.44 -0.57
C LEU A 157 -2.22 -9.71 -1.47
N ALA A 158 -2.44 -8.41 -1.70
CA ALA A 158 -1.50 -7.55 -2.41
C ALA A 158 -0.54 -6.90 -1.40
N ILE A 159 0.76 -7.14 -1.57
CA ILE A 159 1.81 -6.49 -0.80
C ILE A 159 2.31 -5.30 -1.64
N ASP A 160 2.34 -4.11 -1.04
CA ASP A 160 2.91 -2.93 -1.67
C ASP A 160 4.42 -2.90 -1.40
N ASP A 161 5.22 -2.79 -2.47
CA ASP A 161 6.69 -2.73 -2.38
C ASP A 161 7.18 -1.50 -1.60
N ASN A 162 6.32 -0.49 -1.40
CA ASN A 162 6.64 0.74 -0.67
C ASN A 162 6.33 0.66 0.83
N LEU A 163 5.98 -0.51 1.36
CA LEU A 163 5.68 -0.68 2.79
C LEU A 163 6.90 -0.47 3.68
N ILE A 164 8.11 -0.72 3.16
CA ILE A 164 9.37 -0.52 3.86
C ILE A 164 10.23 0.40 3.00
N ILE A 165 10.43 1.63 3.47
CA ILE A 165 11.32 2.59 2.83
C ILE A 165 12.71 2.38 3.41
N LEU A 166 13.58 1.77 2.62
CA LEU A 166 15.00 1.71 2.96
C LEU A 166 15.60 3.11 2.81
N PRO A 167 16.42 3.59 3.78
CA PRO A 167 17.15 4.83 3.60
C PRO A 167 18.08 4.66 2.40
N THR A 168 17.75 5.33 1.29
CA THR A 168 18.70 5.49 0.19
C THR A 168 19.81 6.39 0.67
N GLU A 169 21.06 5.92 0.61
CA GLU A 169 22.23 6.74 0.88
C GLU A 169 22.12 8.03 0.04
N ASN A 170 22.00 9.17 0.72
CA ASN A 170 22.19 10.46 0.07
C ASN A 170 23.67 10.54 -0.31
N HIS A 171 24.01 10.04 -1.50
CA HIS A 171 25.32 10.27 -2.11
C HIS A 171 25.48 11.77 -2.40
N GLN A 172 25.91 12.53 -1.40
CA GLN A 172 26.55 13.81 -1.64
C GLN A 172 27.95 13.54 -2.18
N ASN A 173 28.06 13.64 -3.51
CA ASN A 173 29.27 13.96 -4.27
C ASN A 173 30.56 13.18 -3.99
N THR A 174 30.73 12.07 -4.72
CA THR A 174 32.01 11.83 -5.41
C THR A 174 31.73 11.61 -6.89
N SER A 175 31.87 12.70 -7.66
CA SER A 175 31.86 12.64 -9.12
C SER A 175 33.17 12.01 -9.59
N PHE A 176 33.16 10.69 -9.78
CA PHE A 176 34.05 10.02 -10.72
C PHE A 176 33.16 9.46 -11.83
N THR A 177 33.18 10.15 -12.97
CA THR A 177 32.42 9.78 -14.17
C THR A 177 33.30 8.90 -15.07
N PHE A 178 32.79 7.73 -15.45
CA PHE A 178 33.13 7.06 -16.71
C PHE A 178 31.87 6.41 -17.33
N PRO A 179 31.82 6.26 -18.66
CA PRO A 179 30.58 6.45 -19.43
C PRO A 179 29.69 5.21 -19.59
N ASN A 180 28.42 5.58 -19.74
CA ASN A 180 27.20 4.81 -19.96
C ASN A 180 27.22 3.93 -21.24
N LYS A 181 26.62 2.73 -21.16
CA LYS A 181 26.04 2.03 -22.32
C LYS A 181 24.59 1.63 -22.01
N ARG A 182 23.69 2.19 -22.81
CA ARG A 182 22.25 1.87 -22.90
C ARG A 182 22.03 0.45 -23.44
N SER A 183 20.94 -0.18 -23.01
CA SER A 183 20.02 -0.83 -23.97
C SER A 183 18.61 -0.96 -23.40
N SER A 184 17.65 -0.67 -24.28
CA SER A 184 16.19 -0.71 -24.22
C SER A 184 15.59 -2.11 -24.46
N HIS A 185 14.33 -2.34 -24.04
CA HIS A 185 13.26 -3.10 -24.74
C HIS A 185 11.95 -3.05 -23.91
N THR A 186 10.83 -2.43 -24.36
CA THR A 186 9.65 -2.91 -25.16
C THR A 186 8.87 -4.08 -24.54
N GLU A 187 7.71 -3.82 -23.93
CA GLU A 187 6.29 -4.00 -24.41
C GLU A 187 5.67 -5.37 -24.07
N ASP A 188 4.50 -5.40 -23.40
CA ASP A 188 3.30 -6.11 -23.90
C ASP A 188 2.00 -5.73 -23.13
N ARG A 189 0.87 -5.73 -23.85
CA ARG A 189 -0.49 -5.31 -23.46
C ARG A 189 -1.35 -6.50 -23.00
N SER A 190 -2.01 -6.37 -21.85
CA SER A 190 -3.12 -7.25 -21.43
C SER A 190 -4.36 -6.42 -21.07
N THR A 191 -5.51 -6.82 -21.58
CA THR A 191 -6.83 -6.19 -21.35
C THR A 191 -7.17 -6.17 -19.86
N ARG A 192 -7.01 -4.99 -19.26
CA ARG A 192 -7.32 -4.69 -17.86
C ARG A 192 -8.29 -3.51 -17.83
N TRP A 193 -9.30 -3.60 -16.97
CA TRP A 193 -10.18 -2.48 -16.67
C TRP A 193 -9.35 -1.44 -15.91
N GLU A 194 -9.04 -0.32 -16.54
CA GLU A 194 -8.27 0.76 -15.92
C GLU A 194 -9.19 1.84 -15.36
N VAL A 195 -9.06 2.08 -14.05
CA VAL A 195 -9.71 3.16 -13.31
C VAL A 195 -8.63 4.21 -13.01
N GLU A 196 -8.69 5.36 -13.66
CA GLU A 196 -7.75 6.46 -13.44
C GLU A 196 -8.27 7.38 -12.31
N GLN A 197 -7.43 7.65 -11.31
CA GLN A 197 -7.81 8.28 -10.03
C GLN A 197 -7.12 9.63 -9.78
N GLN A 198 -7.88 10.59 -9.25
CA GLN A 198 -7.41 11.75 -8.50
C GLN A 198 -8.24 11.84 -7.20
N SER A 199 -7.62 11.80 -6.02
CA SER A 199 -8.34 11.77 -4.73
C SER A 199 -7.61 12.50 -3.60
N ARG A 200 -8.37 13.20 -2.74
CA ARG A 200 -7.92 13.74 -1.43
C ARG A 200 -8.93 13.34 -0.35
N GLY A 201 -8.51 12.58 0.66
CA GLY A 201 -9.28 12.36 1.91
C GLY A 201 -10.01 11.02 2.05
N ILE A 202 -9.91 10.12 1.06
CA ILE A 202 -10.36 8.72 1.17
C ILE A 202 -9.13 7.82 1.19
N THR A 203 -9.03 6.93 2.19
CA THR A 203 -7.92 5.97 2.28
C THR A 203 -8.04 4.88 1.22
N ASP A 204 -6.94 4.27 0.79
CA ASP A 204 -6.99 3.24 -0.25
C ASP A 204 -7.83 2.03 0.16
N SER A 205 -7.90 1.73 1.46
CA SER A 205 -8.80 0.72 2.01
C SER A 205 -10.29 1.06 1.79
N MET A 206 -10.69 2.31 2.02
CA MET A 206 -12.07 2.75 1.75
C MET A 206 -12.37 2.65 0.25
N LYS A 207 -11.42 2.98 -0.62
CA LYS A 207 -11.59 2.89 -2.08
C LYS A 207 -11.84 1.45 -2.55
N ILE A 208 -11.07 0.49 -2.05
CA ILE A 208 -11.24 -0.93 -2.39
C ILE A 208 -12.63 -1.42 -1.94
N ASN A 209 -13.07 -1.05 -0.74
CA ASN A 209 -14.39 -1.43 -0.25
C ASN A 209 -15.52 -0.82 -1.09
N ILE A 210 -15.40 0.46 -1.47
CA ILE A 210 -16.34 1.13 -2.36
C ILE A 210 -16.43 0.39 -3.70
N LEU A 211 -15.29 0.04 -4.29
CA LEU A 211 -15.23 -0.65 -5.59
C LEU A 211 -15.86 -2.05 -5.55
N ASN A 212 -15.54 -2.83 -4.52
CA ASN A 212 -16.07 -4.19 -4.38
C ASN A 212 -17.59 -4.17 -4.16
N THR A 213 -18.09 -3.30 -3.28
CA THR A 213 -19.54 -3.15 -3.06
C THR A 213 -20.25 -2.72 -4.33
N MET A 214 -19.65 -1.79 -5.07
CA MET A 214 -20.24 -1.29 -6.31
C MET A 214 -20.32 -2.38 -7.39
N SER A 215 -19.30 -3.24 -7.50
CA SER A 215 -19.35 -4.41 -8.39
C SER A 215 -20.51 -5.33 -8.04
N VAL A 216 -20.68 -5.66 -6.75
CA VAL A 216 -21.76 -6.54 -6.27
C VAL A 216 -23.14 -5.94 -6.55
N LEU A 217 -23.31 -4.63 -6.34
CA LEU A 217 -24.58 -3.96 -6.60
C LEU A 217 -24.89 -3.89 -8.11
N ILE A 218 -23.89 -3.70 -8.97
CA ILE A 218 -24.06 -3.73 -10.43
C ILE A 218 -24.53 -5.12 -10.87
N ASP A 219 -23.93 -6.18 -10.33
CA ASP A 219 -24.31 -7.56 -10.64
C ASP A 219 -25.74 -7.88 -10.14
N THR A 220 -26.13 -7.31 -9.00
CA THR A 220 -27.43 -7.55 -8.37
C THR A 220 -28.59 -6.83 -9.09
N HIS A 221 -28.39 -5.57 -9.49
CA HIS A 221 -29.46 -4.75 -10.06
C HIS A 221 -29.50 -4.75 -11.59
N GLY A 222 -28.41 -5.13 -12.24
CA GLY A 222 -28.22 -4.98 -13.68
C GLY A 222 -28.15 -3.51 -14.14
N PRO A 223 -27.72 -3.25 -15.38
CA PRO A 223 -27.48 -1.90 -15.89
C PRO A 223 -28.77 -1.05 -16.05
N SER A 224 -29.94 -1.68 -16.02
CA SER A 224 -31.25 -1.03 -16.21
C SER A 224 -31.84 -0.40 -14.95
N SER A 225 -31.25 -0.60 -13.77
CA SER A 225 -31.78 -0.09 -12.50
C SER A 225 -30.80 0.84 -11.76
N ILE A 226 -30.31 1.85 -12.50
CA ILE A 226 -29.37 2.87 -12.00
C ILE A 226 -29.89 3.57 -10.75
N GLY A 227 -31.21 3.81 -10.64
CA GLY A 227 -31.81 4.46 -9.47
C GLY A 227 -31.67 3.63 -8.18
N ASN A 228 -31.85 2.32 -8.27
CA ASN A 228 -31.67 1.41 -7.12
C ASN A 228 -30.19 1.28 -6.77
N LEU A 229 -29.32 1.17 -7.77
CA LEU A 229 -27.87 1.15 -7.59
C LEU A 229 -27.36 2.38 -6.82
N ILE A 230 -27.80 3.59 -7.21
CA ILE A 230 -27.42 4.84 -6.53
C ILE A 230 -27.90 4.82 -5.08
N LYS A 231 -29.18 4.47 -4.86
CA LYS A 231 -29.79 4.47 -3.53
C LYS A 231 -29.10 3.49 -2.59
N ASP A 232 -28.84 2.27 -3.05
CA ASP A 232 -28.25 1.21 -2.23
C ASP A 232 -26.77 1.49 -1.96
N MET A 233 -26.04 2.04 -2.93
CA MET A 233 -24.67 2.49 -2.72
C MET A 233 -24.58 3.65 -1.73
N GLN A 234 -25.52 4.61 -1.82
CA GLN A 234 -25.58 5.75 -0.91
C GLN A 234 -25.96 5.32 0.51
N ASN A 235 -26.88 4.37 0.66
CA ASN A 235 -27.22 3.77 1.95
C ASN A 235 -26.00 3.09 2.57
N TRP A 236 -25.32 2.23 1.80
CA TRP A 236 -24.14 1.53 2.26
C TRP A 236 -23.00 2.47 2.70
N LEU A 237 -22.74 3.55 1.94
CA LEU A 237 -21.75 4.56 2.31
C LEU A 237 -22.11 5.28 3.61
N ASN A 238 -23.38 5.63 3.77
CA ASN A 238 -23.85 6.31 4.98
C ASN A 238 -23.78 5.41 6.22
N GLU A 239 -24.03 4.11 6.05
CA GLU A 239 -23.90 3.11 7.11
C GLU A 239 -22.44 2.83 7.46
N SER A 240 -21.58 2.71 6.45
CA SER A 240 -20.18 2.29 6.62
C SER A 240 -19.26 3.42 7.08
N PHE A 241 -19.53 4.66 6.65
CA PHE A 241 -18.61 5.80 6.81
C PHE A 241 -19.26 7.05 7.38
N GLY A 242 -20.46 6.92 7.97
CA GLY A 242 -21.22 8.00 8.59
C GLY A 242 -22.09 8.77 7.60
N LYS A 243 -23.05 9.56 8.11
CA LYS A 243 -24.08 10.23 7.30
C LYS A 243 -23.48 11.29 6.34
N HIS A 244 -24.22 11.64 5.30
CA HIS A 244 -24.02 12.74 4.33
C HIS A 244 -23.18 12.42 3.08
N TRP A 245 -23.16 11.16 2.66
CA TRP A 245 -22.66 10.78 1.34
C TRP A 245 -23.71 10.98 0.28
N ILE A 246 -23.29 11.47 -0.89
CA ILE A 246 -24.08 11.61 -2.09
C ILE A 246 -23.38 10.83 -3.19
N VAL A 247 -24.12 9.94 -3.87
CA VAL A 247 -23.65 9.17 -5.01
C VAL A 247 -24.34 9.70 -6.25
N GLN A 248 -23.57 10.01 -7.29
CA GLN A 248 -24.09 10.41 -8.59
C GLN A 248 -23.45 9.58 -9.69
N ILE A 249 -24.25 9.15 -10.67
CA ILE A 249 -23.77 8.48 -11.87
C ILE A 249 -23.94 9.44 -13.04
N ILE A 250 -22.82 9.81 -13.67
CA ILE A 250 -22.73 10.76 -14.77
C ILE A 250 -22.46 9.96 -16.06
N ASP A 251 -23.35 10.06 -17.05
CA ASP A 251 -23.08 9.58 -18.40
C ASP A 251 -22.03 10.49 -19.06
N GLN A 252 -20.88 9.95 -19.46
CA GLN A 252 -19.86 10.77 -20.14
C GLN A 252 -20.28 11.21 -21.54
N ARG A 253 -21.33 10.61 -22.14
CA ARG A 253 -21.84 11.03 -23.45
C ARG A 253 -22.53 12.39 -23.43
N GLN A 254 -22.97 12.87 -22.26
CA GLN A 254 -23.69 14.14 -22.12
C GLN A 254 -22.80 15.34 -21.72
N LYS A 255 -21.47 15.17 -21.64
CA LYS A 255 -20.54 16.18 -21.13
C LYS A 255 -20.40 17.46 -21.99
N HIS A 256 -21.16 17.61 -23.08
CA HIS A 256 -21.15 18.77 -23.97
C HIS A 256 -22.34 19.75 -23.78
N SER A 257 -23.26 19.54 -22.84
CA SER A 257 -24.30 20.53 -22.53
C SER A 257 -24.16 21.07 -21.10
N SER A 258 -23.43 22.18 -20.98
CA SER A 258 -23.57 23.28 -20.02
C SER A 258 -24.22 22.99 -18.66
N GLN A 259 -23.44 22.49 -17.70
CA GLN A 259 -23.44 22.96 -16.31
C GLN A 259 -22.19 22.42 -15.61
N THR A 260 -21.22 23.30 -15.36
CA THR A 260 -19.93 22.94 -14.76
C THR A 260 -20.09 22.78 -13.25
N ILE A 261 -20.47 21.58 -12.82
CA ILE A 261 -20.27 21.13 -11.44
C ILE A 261 -18.93 20.43 -11.40
N TYR A 262 -17.95 21.00 -10.71
CA TYR A 262 -16.63 20.37 -10.55
C TYR A 262 -16.75 19.20 -9.57
N PRO A 263 -16.53 17.94 -10.00
CA PRO A 263 -16.53 16.81 -9.08
C PRO A 263 -15.31 16.88 -8.17
N ILE A 264 -15.49 16.66 -6.86
CA ILE A 264 -14.37 16.49 -5.92
C ILE A 264 -13.65 15.16 -6.21
N GLU A 265 -14.39 14.16 -6.72
CA GLU A 265 -13.86 12.84 -7.10
C GLU A 265 -14.66 12.26 -8.27
N SER A 266 -13.97 11.60 -9.21
CA SER A 266 -14.60 10.95 -10.37
C SER A 266 -14.08 9.53 -10.55
N LEU A 267 -14.97 8.54 -10.48
CA LEU A 267 -14.66 7.13 -10.68
C LEU A 267 -15.15 6.69 -12.07
N GLN A 268 -14.26 6.35 -13.00
CA GLN A 268 -14.66 5.92 -14.34
C GLN A 268 -14.88 4.41 -14.43
N VAL A 269 -16.04 4.00 -14.94
CA VAL A 269 -16.34 2.60 -15.29
C VAL A 269 -16.53 2.53 -16.81
N LYS A 270 -15.63 1.81 -17.49
CA LYS A 270 -15.62 1.67 -18.96
C LYS A 270 -16.14 0.30 -19.38
N GLU A 271 -17.42 0.16 -19.68
CA GLU A 271 -17.93 -0.99 -20.43
C GLU A 271 -17.68 -0.77 -21.93
N THR A 272 -17.43 -1.83 -22.72
CA THR A 272 -17.03 -1.74 -24.14
C THR A 272 -18.05 -1.06 -25.05
N ARG A 273 -19.22 -0.63 -24.53
CA ARG A 273 -20.18 0.22 -25.23
C ARG A 273 -20.75 1.40 -24.43
N LEU A 274 -20.51 1.53 -23.13
CA LEU A 274 -21.06 2.62 -22.29
C LEU A 274 -19.98 3.12 -21.31
N ARG A 275 -19.81 4.45 -21.19
CA ARG A 275 -18.82 5.05 -20.31
C ARG A 275 -19.52 5.91 -19.26
N TRP A 276 -19.57 5.40 -18.04
CA TRP A 276 -20.17 6.09 -16.90
C TRP A 276 -19.07 6.60 -15.97
N THR A 277 -19.33 7.71 -15.30
CA THR A 277 -18.48 8.23 -14.21
C THR A 277 -19.30 8.34 -12.95
N ILE A 278 -18.89 7.70 -11.88
CA ILE A 278 -19.55 7.83 -10.59
C ILE A 278 -18.82 8.88 -9.78
N GLY A 279 -19.52 9.98 -9.48
CA GLY A 279 -19.05 11.00 -8.56
C GLY A 279 -19.53 10.66 -7.15
N ILE A 280 -18.60 10.60 -6.20
CA ILE A 280 -18.92 10.43 -4.78
C ILE A 280 -18.59 11.74 -4.08
N PHE A 281 -19.54 12.26 -3.31
CA PHE A 281 -19.39 13.54 -2.64
C PHE A 281 -19.72 13.39 -1.16
N LYS A 282 -18.85 13.92 -0.31
CA LYS A 282 -19.15 14.13 1.11
C LYS A 282 -19.64 15.56 1.28
N HIS A 283 -20.90 15.73 1.66
CA HIS A 283 -21.44 17.06 1.94
C HIS A 283 -20.78 17.60 3.22
N LYS A 284 -20.09 18.74 3.12
CA LYS A 284 -19.68 19.50 4.31
C LYS A 284 -20.88 20.29 4.78
N GLY A 285 -21.45 19.88 5.92
CA GLY A 285 -22.36 20.72 6.70
C GLY A 285 -21.59 21.84 7.38
#